data_AF-A0A662J7Y0-F1
#
_entry.id   AF-A0A662J7Y0-F1
#
_cell.length_a   1.000
_cell.length_b   1.000
_cell.length_c   1.000
_cell.angle_alpha   90.00
_cell.angle_beta   90.00
_cell.angle_gamma   90.00
#
_symmetry.space_group_name_H-M   'P 1'
#
loop_
_entity.id
_entity.type
_entity.pdbx_description
1 polymer ?
#
loop_
_entity_poly.entity_id
_entity_poly.type
_entity_poly.pdbx_seq_one_letter_code
_entity_poly.pdbx_strand_id
1 'polypeptide(L)'
;MLEVVRTGIEGFDEAFGGFCRGQIIMVLGNAGSGKTTFCAKFLYEGARKFGEPGVFINTIEGRKEFYRYMKGLGMDFEPLEREGLFRYVEMLTPTSKDALMNLSRELTKHALECNAKRIVIDSITPIFMLGPSIEARAILHNAMKNLVRELGAVLLITGEMPMGEERIGHGVEEFVVDGIIKLKLEVPEAGAPRRIMEVLKLRGRPLSRAFYDFEIGPPLGLRVYLSGVLEELESSIDIEDKVPSGVEGVDDLLGGGLIRNTATIVMGPPGSGKTLLLLTLAAENTLRGEKVVYITFEEPRQQVHATLRFLRYDAEELEKRGLRILSVNPRAITMRSFYDIIQGFSKLTESKGSLLIVDGINSLRREFGIDFHRAIRDLVLQAKKAGVTTILSILKEREAVSEEAVTHLSTLADNIVELRINDEGQRIKREILVLKARMSQASNMIHELELVDGRLRVR
;
A
#
# COMPACT_ATOMS: atom_id res chain seq x y z
N MET A 1 -2.98 -28.53 -18.39
CA MET A 1 -2.70 -27.34 -17.56
C MET A 1 -4.05 -26.76 -17.16
N LEU A 2 -4.28 -26.44 -15.88
CA LEU A 2 -5.53 -25.78 -15.48
C LEU A 2 -5.56 -24.37 -16.08
N GLU A 3 -6.67 -24.00 -16.73
CA GLU A 3 -6.84 -22.65 -17.29
C GLU A 3 -6.88 -21.62 -16.16
N VAL A 4 -6.01 -20.62 -16.27
CA VAL A 4 -5.84 -19.55 -15.29
C VAL A 4 -6.82 -18.42 -15.58
N VAL A 5 -7.57 -18.00 -14.55
CA VAL A 5 -8.52 -16.89 -14.58
C VAL A 5 -7.96 -15.74 -13.78
N ARG A 6 -7.61 -14.64 -14.46
CA ARG A 6 -7.22 -13.39 -13.80
C ARG A 6 -8.40 -12.82 -13.02
N THR A 7 -8.15 -12.44 -11.76
CA THR A 7 -9.18 -11.82 -10.91
C THR A 7 -9.50 -10.41 -11.37
N GLY A 8 -8.52 -9.69 -11.95
CA GLY A 8 -8.61 -8.28 -12.27
C GLY A 8 -8.42 -7.36 -11.05
N ILE A 9 -8.22 -7.93 -9.86
CA ILE A 9 -7.87 -7.22 -8.62
C ILE A 9 -6.39 -6.84 -8.70
N GLU A 10 -6.11 -5.53 -8.63
CA GLU A 10 -4.75 -5.00 -8.66
C GLU A 10 -3.94 -5.49 -7.45
N GLY A 11 -2.73 -5.96 -7.72
CA GLY A 11 -1.82 -6.60 -6.77
C GLY A 11 -2.10 -8.09 -6.56
N PHE A 12 -3.36 -8.54 -6.65
CA PHE A 12 -3.66 -9.97 -6.45
C PHE A 12 -3.18 -10.81 -7.63
N ASP A 13 -3.46 -10.37 -8.86
CA ASP A 13 -3.05 -11.09 -10.06
C ASP A 13 -1.54 -11.10 -10.24
N GLU A 14 -0.85 -10.04 -9.81
CA GLU A 14 0.60 -9.96 -9.85
C GLU A 14 1.25 -10.90 -8.82
N ALA A 15 0.68 -10.99 -7.60
CA ALA A 15 1.17 -11.90 -6.56
C ALA A 15 0.93 -13.38 -6.90
N PHE A 16 -0.25 -13.70 -7.42
CA PHE A 16 -0.72 -15.09 -7.51
C PHE A 16 -1.01 -15.56 -8.93
N GLY A 17 -1.10 -14.67 -9.92
CA GLY A 17 -1.53 -14.96 -11.28
C GLY A 17 -3.03 -15.24 -11.42
N GLY A 18 -3.85 -14.95 -10.41
CA GLY A 18 -5.29 -15.24 -10.37
C GLY A 18 -5.68 -16.64 -9.87
N PHE A 19 -6.88 -17.10 -10.22
CA PHE A 19 -7.43 -18.42 -9.85
C PHE A 19 -7.36 -19.41 -11.03
N CYS A 20 -7.81 -20.65 -10.84
CA CYS A 20 -7.96 -21.61 -11.92
C CYS A 20 -9.44 -22.01 -12.11
N ARG A 21 -9.84 -22.25 -13.35
CA ARG A 21 -11.19 -22.75 -13.68
C ARG A 21 -11.52 -24.01 -12.88
N GLY A 22 -12.76 -24.09 -12.39
CA GLY A 22 -13.25 -25.20 -11.58
C GLY A 22 -12.79 -25.17 -10.12
N GLN A 23 -12.14 -24.09 -9.66
CA GLN A 23 -11.75 -23.93 -8.26
C GLN A 23 -12.87 -23.35 -7.40
N ILE A 24 -12.90 -23.82 -6.15
CA ILE A 24 -13.68 -23.23 -5.07
C ILE A 24 -12.73 -22.53 -4.12
N ILE A 25 -12.90 -21.24 -3.90
CA ILE A 25 -12.06 -20.41 -3.05
C ILE A 25 -12.90 -19.87 -1.90
N MET A 26 -12.41 -20.01 -0.69
CA MET A 26 -13.05 -19.48 0.51
C MET A 26 -12.41 -18.16 0.93
N VAL A 27 -13.23 -17.14 1.16
CA VAL A 27 -12.81 -15.81 1.64
C VAL A 27 -13.33 -15.64 3.07
N LEU A 28 -12.40 -15.66 4.01
CA LEU A 28 -12.66 -15.64 5.45
C LEU A 28 -12.37 -14.29 6.05
N GLY A 29 -12.97 -14.01 7.20
CA GLY A 29 -12.60 -12.86 8.01
C GLY A 29 -13.73 -12.31 8.87
N ASN A 30 -13.35 -11.40 9.76
CA ASN A 30 -14.26 -10.79 10.72
C ASN A 30 -15.21 -9.80 10.02
N ALA A 31 -16.22 -9.28 10.74
CA ALA A 31 -17.08 -8.22 10.23
C ALA A 31 -16.24 -7.00 9.80
N GLY A 32 -16.56 -6.39 8.65
CA GLY A 32 -15.84 -5.21 8.14
C GLY A 32 -14.44 -5.49 7.55
N SER A 33 -13.99 -6.75 7.49
CA SER A 33 -12.67 -7.07 6.93
C SER A 33 -12.58 -6.86 5.42
N GLY A 34 -13.70 -6.92 4.68
CA GLY A 34 -13.71 -6.68 3.23
C GLY A 34 -14.11 -7.87 2.34
N LYS A 35 -14.65 -8.95 2.93
CA LYS A 35 -15.04 -10.19 2.21
C LYS A 35 -15.95 -9.92 1.00
N THR A 36 -17.07 -9.24 1.25
CA THR A 36 -18.06 -8.85 0.22
C THR A 36 -17.41 -7.99 -0.85
N THR A 37 -16.59 -7.02 -0.47
CA THR A 37 -15.87 -6.16 -1.40
C THR A 37 -14.89 -6.93 -2.29
N PHE A 38 -14.13 -7.87 -1.74
CA PHE A 38 -13.23 -8.73 -2.51
C PHE A 38 -14.01 -9.55 -3.55
N CYS A 39 -15.11 -10.17 -3.13
CA CYS A 39 -15.93 -10.98 -4.01
C CYS A 39 -16.64 -10.15 -5.10
N ALA A 40 -17.16 -8.98 -4.73
CA ALA A 40 -17.74 -8.03 -5.67
C ALA A 40 -16.70 -7.56 -6.69
N LYS A 41 -15.49 -7.19 -6.25
CA LYS A 41 -14.40 -6.77 -7.14
C LYS A 41 -14.02 -7.87 -8.14
N PHE A 42 -13.98 -9.13 -7.70
CA PHE A 42 -13.73 -10.28 -8.59
C PHE A 42 -14.76 -10.43 -9.71
N LEU A 43 -16.06 -10.23 -9.41
CA LEU A 43 -17.12 -10.25 -10.42
C LEU A 43 -17.09 -9.00 -11.31
N TYR A 44 -16.96 -7.83 -10.70
CA TYR A 44 -16.94 -6.54 -11.38
C TYR A 44 -15.84 -6.46 -12.44
N GLU A 45 -14.60 -6.79 -12.06
CA GLU A 45 -13.47 -6.81 -12.99
C GLU A 45 -13.57 -7.95 -13.99
N GLY A 46 -14.20 -9.07 -13.60
CA GLY A 46 -14.54 -10.17 -14.52
C GLY A 46 -15.39 -9.73 -15.68
N ALA A 47 -16.52 -9.12 -15.38
CA ALA A 47 -17.43 -8.58 -16.37
C ALA A 47 -16.78 -7.43 -17.15
N ARG A 48 -16.20 -6.45 -16.46
CA ARG A 48 -15.69 -5.21 -17.08
C ARG A 48 -14.44 -5.42 -17.94
N LYS A 49 -13.45 -6.19 -17.48
CA LYS A 49 -12.16 -6.35 -18.20
C LYS A 49 -12.14 -7.56 -19.11
N PHE A 50 -12.89 -8.62 -18.77
CA PHE A 50 -12.79 -9.91 -19.45
C PHE A 50 -14.10 -10.35 -20.11
N GLY A 51 -15.20 -9.59 -19.96
CA GLY A 51 -16.50 -9.95 -20.51
C GLY A 51 -17.07 -11.24 -19.92
N GLU A 52 -16.63 -11.64 -18.72
CA GLU A 52 -17.02 -12.89 -18.10
C GLU A 52 -18.28 -12.70 -17.23
N PRO A 53 -19.40 -13.38 -17.55
CA PRO A 53 -20.62 -13.24 -16.77
C PRO A 53 -20.47 -13.69 -15.32
N GLY A 54 -20.93 -12.86 -14.39
CA GLY A 54 -20.82 -13.05 -12.96
C GLY A 54 -22.19 -13.19 -12.27
N VAL A 55 -22.31 -14.12 -11.32
CA VAL A 55 -23.50 -14.23 -10.45
C VAL A 55 -23.09 -14.00 -9.00
N PHE A 56 -23.73 -13.04 -8.35
CA PHE A 56 -23.58 -12.77 -6.91
C PHE A 56 -24.83 -13.25 -6.18
N ILE A 57 -24.68 -14.24 -5.31
CA ILE A 57 -25.77 -14.77 -4.49
C ILE A 57 -25.57 -14.26 -3.07
N ASN A 58 -26.49 -13.46 -2.57
CA ASN A 58 -26.44 -12.93 -1.22
C ASN A 58 -27.57 -13.50 -0.35
N THR A 59 -27.24 -13.93 0.86
CA THR A 59 -28.18 -14.50 1.84
C THR A 59 -28.59 -13.53 2.96
N ILE A 60 -27.96 -12.36 3.00
CA ILE A 60 -28.02 -11.41 4.12
C ILE A 60 -28.37 -9.99 3.64
N GLU A 61 -27.60 -9.43 2.71
CA GLU A 61 -27.77 -8.06 2.24
C GLU A 61 -28.72 -7.96 1.04
N GLY A 62 -29.46 -6.86 0.97
CA GLY A 62 -30.35 -6.58 -0.16
C GLY A 62 -29.62 -5.95 -1.35
N ARG A 63 -30.16 -6.17 -2.55
CA ARG A 63 -29.67 -5.67 -3.84
C ARG A 63 -29.48 -4.16 -3.83
N LYS A 64 -30.47 -3.39 -3.36
CA LYS A 64 -30.37 -1.91 -3.36
C LYS A 64 -29.17 -1.42 -2.56
N GLU A 65 -28.89 -2.05 -1.42
CA GLU A 65 -27.76 -1.67 -0.56
C GLU A 65 -26.43 -2.06 -1.19
N PHE A 66 -26.34 -3.29 -1.73
CA PHE A 66 -25.15 -3.75 -2.45
C PHE A 66 -24.74 -2.79 -3.56
N TYR A 67 -25.67 -2.43 -4.46
CA TYR A 67 -25.39 -1.53 -5.57
C TYR A 67 -24.92 -0.15 -5.08
N ARG A 68 -25.59 0.40 -4.05
CA ARG A 68 -25.20 1.68 -3.46
C ARG A 68 -23.78 1.64 -2.88
N TYR A 69 -23.45 0.60 -2.10
CA TYR A 69 -22.13 0.47 -1.48
C TYR A 69 -21.02 0.28 -2.52
N MET A 70 -21.24 -0.60 -3.50
CA MET A 70 -20.26 -0.86 -4.55
C MET A 70 -20.04 0.37 -5.44
N LYS A 71 -21.11 1.11 -5.78
CA LYS A 71 -21.01 2.36 -6.53
C LYS A 71 -20.19 3.42 -5.77
N GLY A 72 -20.40 3.54 -4.45
CA GLY A 72 -19.59 4.42 -3.58
C GLY A 72 -18.10 4.05 -3.52
N LEU A 73 -17.77 2.78 -3.81
CA LEU A 73 -16.39 2.30 -3.93
C LEU A 73 -15.81 2.40 -5.35
N GLY A 74 -16.58 2.92 -6.31
CA GLY A 74 -16.16 3.05 -7.72
C GLY A 74 -16.50 1.84 -8.61
N MET A 75 -17.37 0.94 -8.15
CA MET A 75 -17.81 -0.25 -8.90
C MET A 75 -19.31 -0.14 -9.22
N ASP A 76 -19.65 0.35 -10.42
CA ASP A 76 -21.04 0.50 -10.84
C ASP A 76 -21.52 -0.74 -11.59
N PHE A 77 -22.36 -1.56 -10.93
CA PHE A 77 -22.88 -2.81 -11.49
C PHE A 77 -24.11 -2.61 -12.39
N GLU A 78 -24.77 -1.44 -12.37
CA GLU A 78 -26.00 -1.22 -13.15
C GLU A 78 -25.80 -1.38 -14.67
N PRO A 79 -24.70 -0.89 -15.28
CA PRO A 79 -24.42 -1.16 -16.70
C PRO A 79 -24.20 -2.65 -16.98
N LEU A 80 -23.42 -3.33 -16.13
CA LEU A 80 -23.07 -4.74 -16.32
C LEU A 80 -24.30 -5.66 -16.24
N GLU A 81 -25.26 -5.34 -15.38
CA GLU A 81 -26.50 -6.09 -15.28
C GLU A 81 -27.41 -5.86 -16.50
N ARG A 82 -27.50 -4.63 -17.02
CA ARG A 82 -28.25 -4.34 -18.25
C ARG A 82 -27.67 -5.05 -19.47
N GLU A 83 -26.36 -5.23 -19.50
CA GLU A 83 -25.63 -5.97 -20.55
C GLU A 83 -25.71 -7.50 -20.35
N GLY A 84 -26.33 -7.98 -19.27
CA GLY A 84 -26.41 -9.42 -18.96
C GLY A 84 -25.10 -10.03 -18.48
N LEU A 85 -24.09 -9.23 -18.17
CA LEU A 85 -22.78 -9.66 -17.66
C LEU A 85 -22.75 -9.83 -16.14
N PHE A 86 -23.77 -9.35 -15.43
CA PHE A 86 -23.88 -9.49 -13.99
C PHE A 86 -25.31 -9.82 -13.57
N ARG A 87 -25.47 -10.71 -12.59
CA ARG A 87 -26.76 -10.96 -11.94
C ARG A 87 -26.59 -10.98 -10.42
N TYR A 88 -27.40 -10.19 -9.74
CA TYR A 88 -27.53 -10.23 -8.29
C TYR A 88 -28.77 -11.03 -7.88
N VAL A 89 -28.59 -12.04 -7.04
CA VAL A 89 -29.65 -12.93 -6.56
C VAL A 89 -29.74 -12.84 -5.05
N GLU A 90 -30.89 -12.37 -4.56
CA GLU A 90 -31.25 -12.42 -3.14
C GLU A 90 -31.83 -13.80 -2.83
N MET A 91 -31.31 -14.45 -1.80
CA MET A 91 -31.83 -15.71 -1.31
C MET A 91 -32.08 -15.63 0.19
N LEU A 92 -33.06 -16.39 0.67
CA LEU A 92 -33.26 -16.53 2.10
C LEU A 92 -32.12 -17.37 2.69
N THR A 93 -31.65 -16.96 3.86
CA THR A 93 -30.73 -17.78 4.65
C THR A 93 -31.35 -19.15 4.89
N PRO A 94 -30.71 -20.25 4.46
CA PRO A 94 -31.28 -21.58 4.66
C PRO A 94 -31.31 -21.89 6.15
N THR A 95 -32.44 -22.43 6.64
CA THR A 95 -32.66 -22.81 8.05
C THR A 95 -32.90 -24.31 8.23
N SER A 96 -32.89 -25.09 7.13
CA SER A 96 -33.15 -26.53 7.11
C SER A 96 -32.38 -27.24 5.99
N LYS A 97 -32.33 -28.58 6.03
CA LYS A 97 -31.72 -29.41 4.96
C LYS A 97 -32.42 -29.23 3.62
N ASP A 98 -33.74 -29.07 3.61
CA ASP A 98 -34.51 -28.82 2.39
C ASP A 98 -34.23 -27.42 1.82
N ALA A 99 -34.06 -26.42 2.69
CA ALA A 99 -33.66 -25.08 2.28
C ALA A 99 -32.25 -25.08 1.64
N LEU A 100 -31.35 -25.93 2.13
CA LEU A 100 -30.02 -26.13 1.53
C LEU A 100 -30.09 -26.78 0.14
N MET A 101 -30.96 -27.79 -0.04
CA MET A 101 -31.16 -28.39 -1.37
C MET A 101 -31.80 -27.41 -2.34
N ASN A 102 -32.75 -26.58 -1.88
CA ASN A 102 -33.32 -25.49 -2.67
C ASN A 102 -32.26 -24.47 -3.07
N LEU A 103 -31.37 -24.07 -2.14
CA LEU A 103 -30.26 -23.17 -2.42
C LEU A 103 -29.37 -23.74 -3.54
N SER A 104 -28.99 -25.01 -3.44
CA SER A 104 -28.17 -25.69 -4.46
C SER A 104 -28.85 -25.68 -5.85
N ARG A 105 -30.16 -25.93 -5.90
CA ARG A 105 -30.96 -25.89 -7.14
C ARG A 105 -31.04 -24.50 -7.75
N GLU A 106 -31.43 -23.49 -6.97
CA GLU A 106 -31.55 -22.11 -7.44
C GLU A 106 -30.19 -21.54 -7.88
N LEU A 107 -29.13 -21.87 -7.14
CA LEU A 107 -27.77 -21.50 -7.49
C LEU A 107 -27.35 -22.10 -8.84
N THR A 108 -27.63 -23.39 -9.06
CA THR A 108 -27.35 -24.07 -10.33
C THR A 108 -28.15 -23.46 -11.48
N LYS A 109 -29.46 -23.24 -11.27
CA LYS A 109 -30.36 -22.63 -12.24
C LYS A 109 -29.87 -21.25 -12.69
N HIS A 110 -29.62 -20.35 -11.75
CA HIS A 110 -29.20 -18.98 -12.10
C HIS A 110 -27.81 -18.93 -12.72
N ALA A 111 -26.89 -19.78 -12.27
CA ALA A 111 -25.55 -19.87 -12.85
C ALA A 111 -25.59 -20.39 -14.30
N LEU A 112 -26.43 -21.38 -14.60
CA LEU A 112 -26.64 -21.90 -15.96
C LEU A 112 -27.34 -20.89 -16.88
N GLU A 113 -28.42 -20.25 -16.41
CA GLU A 113 -29.15 -19.23 -17.17
C GLU A 113 -28.27 -18.06 -17.61
N CYS A 114 -27.26 -17.69 -16.81
CA CYS A 114 -26.32 -16.61 -17.11
C CYS A 114 -25.05 -17.11 -17.83
N ASN A 115 -24.90 -18.43 -18.05
CA ASN A 115 -23.63 -19.05 -18.46
C ASN A 115 -22.44 -18.51 -17.63
N ALA A 116 -22.64 -18.48 -16.30
CA ALA A 116 -21.75 -17.79 -15.38
C ALA A 116 -20.34 -18.39 -15.42
N LYS A 117 -19.34 -17.53 -15.58
CA LYS A 117 -17.92 -17.89 -15.51
C LYS A 117 -17.30 -17.55 -14.16
N ARG A 118 -18.00 -16.72 -13.37
CA ARG A 118 -17.61 -16.31 -12.02
C ARG A 118 -18.82 -16.34 -11.10
N ILE A 119 -18.71 -17.00 -9.97
CA ILE A 119 -19.82 -17.18 -9.03
C ILE A 119 -19.35 -16.76 -7.64
N VAL A 120 -20.20 -16.02 -6.92
CA VAL A 120 -19.98 -15.63 -5.52
C VAL A 120 -21.19 -16.07 -4.69
N ILE A 121 -20.92 -16.64 -3.51
CA ILE A 121 -21.92 -16.87 -2.46
C ILE A 121 -21.49 -16.11 -1.20
N ASP A 122 -22.29 -15.13 -0.78
CA ASP A 122 -22.03 -14.29 0.41
C ASP A 122 -23.26 -14.26 1.34
N SER A 123 -23.33 -15.00 2.45
CA SER A 123 -22.34 -15.95 2.98
C SER A 123 -22.93 -17.35 3.15
N ILE A 124 -22.07 -18.36 3.21
CA ILE A 124 -22.49 -19.73 3.56
C ILE A 124 -22.37 -20.01 5.07
N THR A 125 -21.98 -19.01 5.87
CA THR A 125 -21.83 -19.15 7.33
C THR A 125 -23.04 -19.82 7.97
N PRO A 126 -24.30 -19.43 7.68
CA PRO A 126 -25.47 -20.08 8.27
C PRO A 126 -25.57 -21.58 7.95
N ILE A 127 -25.13 -21.98 6.75
CA ILE A 127 -25.15 -23.39 6.31
C ILE A 127 -24.19 -24.23 7.17
N PHE A 128 -23.02 -23.68 7.50
CA PHE A 128 -22.07 -24.37 8.37
C PHE A 128 -22.51 -24.39 9.84
N MET A 129 -23.20 -23.35 10.30
CA MET A 129 -23.73 -23.26 11.68
C MET A 129 -24.90 -24.19 11.96
N LEU A 130 -25.69 -24.56 10.94
CA LEU A 130 -26.79 -25.53 11.06
C LEU A 130 -26.34 -26.96 11.38
N GLY A 131 -25.04 -27.18 11.57
CA GLY A 131 -24.47 -28.46 11.96
C GLY A 131 -24.72 -29.54 10.90
N PRO A 132 -24.05 -29.50 9.73
CA PRO A 132 -24.05 -30.67 8.89
C PRO A 132 -23.03 -31.67 9.46
N SER A 133 -23.45 -32.93 9.62
CA SER A 133 -22.53 -34.06 9.71
C SER A 133 -21.50 -33.98 8.55
N ILE A 134 -20.37 -34.68 8.70
CA ILE A 134 -19.34 -34.78 7.66
C ILE A 134 -19.95 -35.08 6.27
N GLU A 135 -21.03 -35.85 6.23
CA GLU A 135 -21.78 -36.23 5.03
C GLU A 135 -22.43 -35.03 4.31
N ALA A 136 -23.17 -34.16 5.02
CA ALA A 136 -23.83 -33.03 4.39
C ALA A 136 -22.82 -31.98 3.86
N ARG A 137 -21.65 -31.86 4.51
CA ARG A 137 -20.53 -31.06 3.99
C ARG A 137 -19.97 -31.65 2.70
N ALA A 138 -19.81 -32.97 2.63
CA ALA A 138 -19.35 -33.66 1.42
C ALA A 138 -20.36 -33.54 0.27
N ILE A 139 -21.66 -33.62 0.55
CA ILE A 139 -22.72 -33.41 -0.46
C ILE A 139 -22.67 -32.00 -1.02
N LEU A 140 -22.58 -30.98 -0.15
CA LEU A 140 -22.49 -29.58 -0.58
C LEU A 140 -21.22 -29.33 -1.40
N HIS A 141 -20.08 -29.87 -0.95
CA HIS A 141 -18.82 -29.83 -1.69
C HIS A 141 -19.00 -30.39 -3.11
N ASN A 142 -19.54 -31.60 -3.21
CA ASN A 142 -19.71 -32.30 -4.49
C ASN A 142 -20.66 -31.55 -5.42
N ALA A 143 -21.76 -31.01 -4.90
CA ALA A 143 -22.69 -30.20 -5.67
C ALA A 143 -22.00 -28.95 -6.25
N MET A 144 -21.30 -28.19 -5.40
CA MET A 144 -20.55 -27.00 -5.85
C MET A 144 -19.42 -27.38 -6.82
N LYS A 145 -18.74 -28.50 -6.59
CA LYS A 145 -17.64 -28.96 -7.45
C LYS A 145 -18.12 -29.38 -8.82
N ASN A 146 -19.27 -30.05 -8.90
CA ASN A 146 -19.89 -30.42 -10.16
C ASN A 146 -20.30 -29.17 -10.95
N LEU A 147 -20.95 -28.21 -10.29
CA LEU A 147 -21.34 -26.94 -10.91
C LEU A 147 -20.16 -26.19 -11.53
N VAL A 148 -19.09 -25.95 -10.76
CA VAL A 148 -17.95 -25.16 -11.26
C VAL A 148 -17.22 -25.87 -12.39
N ARG A 149 -17.24 -27.21 -12.42
CA ARG A 149 -16.67 -28.01 -13.51
C ARG A 149 -17.52 -27.95 -14.77
N GLU A 150 -18.83 -28.10 -14.64
CA GLU A 150 -19.77 -28.05 -15.76
C GLU A 150 -19.75 -26.69 -16.45
N LEU A 151 -19.75 -25.60 -15.67
CA LEU A 151 -19.73 -24.24 -16.21
C LEU A 151 -18.34 -23.76 -16.64
N GLY A 152 -17.27 -24.44 -16.21
CA GLY A 152 -15.93 -23.88 -16.25
C GLY A 152 -15.88 -22.55 -15.49
N ALA A 153 -16.44 -22.51 -14.28
CA ALA A 153 -16.53 -21.30 -13.46
C ALA A 153 -15.49 -21.32 -12.32
N VAL A 154 -15.24 -20.16 -11.74
CA VAL A 154 -14.59 -20.05 -10.42
C VAL A 154 -15.64 -19.63 -9.40
N LEU A 155 -15.69 -20.33 -8.27
CA LEU A 155 -16.63 -20.05 -7.18
C LEU A 155 -15.88 -19.45 -5.99
N LEU A 156 -16.26 -18.24 -5.59
CA LEU A 156 -15.87 -17.66 -4.32
C LEU A 156 -16.99 -17.84 -3.30
N ILE A 157 -16.60 -18.11 -2.07
CA ILE A 157 -17.55 -18.28 -0.98
C ILE A 157 -17.05 -17.54 0.25
N THR A 158 -17.90 -16.76 0.90
CA THR A 158 -17.53 -16.08 2.15
C THR A 158 -17.90 -16.89 3.39
N GLY A 159 -17.05 -16.80 4.41
CA GLY A 159 -17.31 -17.33 5.74
C GLY A 159 -16.87 -16.35 6.82
N GLU A 160 -17.62 -16.31 7.93
CA GLU A 160 -17.27 -15.47 9.07
C GLU A 160 -16.29 -16.17 10.01
N MET A 161 -15.43 -15.37 10.63
CA MET A 161 -14.57 -15.79 11.73
C MET A 161 -14.96 -15.00 12.99
N PRO A 162 -15.24 -15.68 14.12
CA PRO A 162 -15.49 -15.01 15.39
C PRO A 162 -14.33 -14.11 15.79
N MET A 163 -14.62 -12.94 16.34
CA MET A 163 -13.60 -12.01 16.84
C MET A 163 -12.81 -12.67 17.97
N GLY A 164 -11.48 -12.70 17.87
CA GLY A 164 -10.59 -13.27 18.88
C GLY A 164 -10.27 -14.75 18.71
N GLU A 165 -10.84 -15.43 17.71
CA GLU A 165 -10.48 -16.81 17.37
C GLU A 165 -9.47 -16.86 16.22
N GLU A 166 -8.38 -17.61 16.42
CA GLU A 166 -7.45 -17.91 15.31
C GLU A 166 -7.97 -19.02 14.41
N ARG A 167 -8.84 -19.88 14.94
CA ARG A 167 -9.38 -21.06 14.25
C ARG A 167 -10.45 -20.66 13.24
N ILE A 168 -10.34 -21.27 12.06
CA ILE A 168 -11.32 -21.15 10.99
C ILE A 168 -12.47 -22.10 11.31
N GLY A 169 -13.62 -21.55 11.70
CA GLY A 169 -14.83 -22.33 11.95
C GLY A 169 -14.58 -23.52 12.90
N HIS A 170 -15.18 -24.67 12.59
CA HIS A 170 -15.01 -25.90 13.38
C HIS A 170 -13.83 -26.79 12.92
N GLY A 171 -12.91 -26.27 12.11
CA GLY A 171 -11.66 -26.93 11.72
C GLY A 171 -11.77 -27.94 10.56
N VAL A 172 -12.89 -27.94 9.81
CA VAL A 172 -13.14 -28.91 8.72
C VAL A 172 -13.46 -28.23 7.38
N GLU A 173 -13.78 -26.94 7.40
CA GLU A 173 -14.10 -26.11 6.24
C GLU A 173 -12.93 -26.04 5.25
N GLU A 174 -11.69 -26.18 5.75
CA GLU A 174 -10.44 -26.14 4.97
C GLU A 174 -10.27 -27.31 3.97
N PHE A 175 -10.95 -28.44 4.22
CA PHE A 175 -10.88 -29.64 3.38
C PHE A 175 -11.77 -29.56 2.13
N VAL A 176 -12.77 -28.68 2.15
CA VAL A 176 -13.84 -28.56 1.15
C VAL A 176 -13.47 -27.60 0.01
N VAL A 177 -12.38 -26.85 0.13
CA VAL A 177 -12.03 -25.81 -0.86
C VAL A 177 -10.64 -25.98 -1.44
N ASP A 178 -10.46 -25.47 -2.66
CA ASP A 178 -9.19 -25.50 -3.38
C ASP A 178 -8.27 -24.36 -2.97
N GLY A 179 -8.84 -23.26 -2.47
CA GLY A 179 -8.09 -22.13 -1.93
C GLY A 179 -8.75 -21.45 -0.74
N ILE A 180 -7.95 -20.81 0.10
CA ILE A 180 -8.37 -20.12 1.32
C ILE A 180 -7.63 -18.78 1.41
N ILE A 181 -8.41 -17.70 1.51
CA ILE A 181 -7.95 -16.32 1.66
C ILE A 181 -8.58 -15.78 2.95
N LYS A 182 -7.78 -15.34 3.90
CA LYS A 182 -8.22 -14.76 5.18
C LYS A 182 -7.98 -13.27 5.19
N LEU A 183 -9.03 -12.48 5.38
CA LEU A 183 -9.00 -11.02 5.46
C LEU A 183 -9.13 -10.60 6.91
N LYS A 184 -8.11 -9.91 7.43
CA LYS A 184 -8.05 -9.37 8.80
C LYS A 184 -8.12 -7.86 8.77
N LEU A 185 -8.83 -7.30 9.74
CA LEU A 185 -8.77 -5.89 10.08
C LEU A 185 -8.11 -5.79 11.46
N GLU A 186 -6.86 -5.32 11.48
CA GLU A 186 -6.11 -5.09 12.70
C GLU A 186 -6.27 -3.62 13.09
N VAL A 187 -6.72 -3.38 14.32
CA VAL A 187 -6.79 -2.03 14.90
C VAL A 187 -5.64 -1.93 15.89
N PRO A 188 -4.53 -1.28 15.53
CA PRO A 188 -3.39 -1.15 16.43
C PRO A 188 -3.71 -0.21 17.59
N GLU A 189 -2.93 -0.29 18.67
CA GLU A 189 -3.05 0.62 19.82
C GLU A 189 -2.79 2.09 19.46
N ALA A 190 -1.96 2.31 18.43
CA ALA A 190 -1.68 3.60 17.81
C ALA A 190 -1.61 3.43 16.29
N GLY A 191 -1.99 4.46 15.52
CA GLY A 191 -2.04 4.41 14.06
C GLY A 191 -3.41 4.09 13.47
N ALA A 192 -3.47 4.08 12.14
CA ALA A 192 -4.67 3.76 11.39
C ALA A 192 -4.92 2.22 11.36
N PRO A 193 -6.19 1.77 11.31
CA PRO A 193 -6.52 0.36 11.11
C PRO A 193 -5.88 -0.19 9.84
N ARG A 194 -5.33 -1.39 9.93
CA ARG A 194 -4.63 -2.07 8.86
C ARG A 194 -5.43 -3.28 8.38
N ARG A 195 -5.54 -3.43 7.06
CA ARG A 195 -6.18 -4.59 6.44
C ARG A 195 -5.13 -5.54 5.88
N ILE A 196 -5.16 -6.78 6.32
CA ILE A 196 -4.18 -7.82 5.95
C ILE A 196 -4.90 -8.99 5.30
N MET A 197 -4.44 -9.37 4.12
CA MET A 197 -4.85 -10.55 3.38
C MET A 197 -3.82 -11.65 3.60
N GLU A 198 -4.27 -12.77 4.12
CA GLU A 198 -3.48 -13.97 4.35
C GLU A 198 -3.95 -15.08 3.39
N VAL A 199 -3.07 -15.51 2.48
CA VAL A 199 -3.40 -16.61 1.55
C VAL A 199 -2.82 -17.91 2.09
N LEU A 200 -3.68 -18.74 2.68
CA LEU A 200 -3.29 -19.98 3.35
C LEU A 200 -3.09 -21.13 2.36
N LYS A 201 -3.85 -21.13 1.27
CA LYS A 201 -3.89 -22.22 0.29
C LYS A 201 -4.36 -21.72 -1.06
N LEU A 202 -3.65 -22.11 -2.12
CA LEU A 202 -4.13 -22.04 -3.51
C LEU A 202 -3.61 -23.29 -4.25
N ARG A 203 -4.44 -24.33 -4.34
CA ARG A 203 -4.02 -25.60 -5.00
C ARG A 203 -3.58 -25.35 -6.44
N GLY A 204 -2.45 -25.95 -6.82
CA GLY A 204 -1.87 -25.81 -8.15
C GLY A 204 -0.95 -24.60 -8.32
N ARG A 205 -0.65 -23.85 -7.25
CA ARG A 205 0.31 -22.73 -7.28
C ARG A 205 1.22 -22.72 -6.04
N PRO A 206 2.50 -22.36 -6.18
CA PRO A 206 3.36 -22.09 -5.02
C PRO A 206 2.90 -20.80 -4.34
N LEU A 207 2.89 -20.81 -3.01
CA LEU A 207 2.69 -19.61 -2.19
C LEU A 207 4.07 -19.10 -1.75
N SER A 208 4.46 -17.92 -2.23
CA SER A 208 5.74 -17.29 -1.86
C SER A 208 5.66 -16.56 -0.53
N ARG A 209 4.57 -15.81 -0.32
CA ARG A 209 4.30 -15.04 0.90
C ARG A 209 2.88 -15.33 1.39
N ALA A 210 2.74 -15.41 2.72
CA ALA A 210 1.43 -15.63 3.34
C ALA A 210 0.64 -14.34 3.52
N PHE A 211 1.28 -13.20 3.83
CA PHE A 211 0.60 -11.95 4.23
C PHE A 211 0.83 -10.78 3.26
N TYR A 212 -0.25 -10.08 2.93
CA TYR A 212 -0.27 -8.92 2.05
C TYR A 212 -1.14 -7.82 2.67
N ASP A 213 -0.69 -6.57 2.56
CA ASP A 213 -1.56 -5.44 2.91
C ASP A 213 -2.56 -5.19 1.78
N PHE A 214 -3.78 -4.81 2.11
CA PHE A 214 -4.75 -4.39 1.12
C PHE A 214 -5.56 -3.23 1.66
N GLU A 215 -6.24 -2.50 0.78
CA GLU A 215 -7.13 -1.44 1.19
C GLU A 215 -8.44 -1.45 0.40
N ILE A 216 -9.43 -0.78 0.98
CA ILE A 216 -10.75 -0.58 0.40
C ILE A 216 -11.04 0.92 0.38
N GLY A 217 -11.30 1.46 -0.81
CA GLY A 217 -11.75 2.83 -0.98
C GLY A 217 -11.83 3.24 -2.45
N PRO A 218 -12.59 4.29 -2.78
CA PRO A 218 -12.68 4.81 -4.13
C PRO A 218 -11.32 5.35 -4.62
N PRO A 219 -11.12 5.45 -5.95
CA PRO A 219 -12.02 4.97 -7.01
C PRO A 219 -11.84 3.48 -7.34
N LEU A 220 -10.89 2.80 -6.71
CA LEU A 220 -10.45 1.47 -7.11
C LEU A 220 -11.22 0.33 -6.41
N GLY A 221 -11.97 0.62 -5.35
CA GLY A 221 -12.61 -0.40 -4.54
C GLY A 221 -11.54 -1.12 -3.71
N LEU A 222 -11.26 -2.39 -4.02
CA LEU A 222 -10.22 -3.17 -3.34
C LEU A 222 -8.92 -3.24 -4.16
N ARG A 223 -7.79 -3.01 -3.48
CA ARG A 223 -6.43 -3.14 -4.03
C ARG A 223 -5.51 -3.84 -3.04
N VAL A 224 -4.69 -4.75 -3.54
CA VAL A 224 -3.64 -5.44 -2.77
C VAL A 224 -2.30 -4.73 -3.00
N TYR A 225 -1.51 -4.55 -1.95
CA TYR A 225 -0.17 -3.98 -2.00
C TYR A 225 0.88 -5.08 -2.01
N LEU A 226 1.70 -5.04 -3.06
CA LEU A 226 2.85 -5.92 -3.22
C LEU A 226 4.07 -5.34 -2.50
N SER A 227 4.08 -5.36 -1.17
CA SER A 227 5.35 -5.25 -0.46
C SER A 227 6.12 -6.56 -0.64
N GLY A 228 7.43 -6.52 -0.91
CA GLY A 228 8.29 -7.72 -0.87
C GLY A 228 7.98 -8.88 -1.84
N VAL A 229 7.28 -8.66 -2.96
CA VAL A 229 7.32 -9.63 -4.08
C VAL A 229 8.76 -9.64 -4.63
N LEU A 230 9.30 -10.83 -4.89
CA LEU A 230 10.58 -11.01 -5.60
C LEU A 230 10.41 -10.49 -7.03
N GLU A 231 10.55 -9.19 -7.19
CA GLU A 231 10.78 -8.52 -8.46
C GLU A 231 12.24 -8.11 -8.47
N GLU A 232 12.93 -8.43 -9.56
CA GLU A 232 14.26 -7.87 -9.82
C GLU A 232 14.10 -6.35 -9.87
N LEU A 233 14.84 -5.65 -9.00
CA LEU A 233 14.79 -4.20 -8.95
C LEU A 233 15.59 -3.66 -10.12
N GLU A 234 14.93 -3.50 -11.26
CA GLU A 234 15.49 -2.73 -12.37
C GLU A 234 15.48 -1.26 -11.96
N SER A 235 16.67 -0.70 -11.73
CA SER A 235 16.86 0.74 -11.53
C SER A 235 17.85 1.25 -12.56
N SER A 236 17.43 2.17 -13.42
CA SER A 236 18.33 2.93 -14.28
C SER A 236 19.01 4.02 -13.43
N ILE A 237 20.10 3.67 -12.76
CA ILE A 237 20.94 4.63 -12.05
C ILE A 237 22.03 5.10 -13.00
N ASP A 238 22.08 6.40 -13.25
CA ASP A 238 23.21 7.07 -13.88
C ASP A 238 23.97 7.85 -12.79
N ILE A 239 25.25 7.53 -12.60
CA ILE A 239 26.08 8.12 -11.55
C ILE A 239 26.33 9.61 -11.82
N GLU A 240 26.28 10.02 -13.09
CA GLU A 240 26.50 11.40 -13.53
C GLU A 240 25.22 12.25 -13.45
N ASP A 241 24.04 11.63 -13.36
CA ASP A 241 22.77 12.35 -13.18
C ASP A 241 22.59 12.75 -11.71
N LYS A 242 23.08 13.96 -11.38
CA LYS A 242 23.04 14.52 -10.03
C LYS A 242 21.93 15.55 -9.86
N VAL A 243 21.22 15.44 -8.75
CA VAL A 243 20.34 16.45 -8.18
C VAL A 243 21.18 17.36 -7.28
N PRO A 244 21.37 18.65 -7.64
CA PRO A 244 22.14 19.59 -6.85
C PRO A 244 21.43 19.91 -5.53
N SER A 245 22.19 20.11 -4.46
CA SER A 245 21.62 20.46 -3.17
C SER A 245 21.10 21.90 -3.11
N GLY A 246 21.71 22.78 -3.92
CA GLY A 246 21.45 24.22 -3.86
C GLY A 246 22.01 24.91 -2.61
N VAL A 247 22.82 24.20 -1.81
CA VAL A 247 23.53 24.75 -0.65
C VAL A 247 25.02 24.81 -1.00
N GLU A 248 25.60 26.00 -0.89
CA GLU A 248 27.02 26.21 -1.15
C GLU A 248 27.89 25.24 -0.33
N GLY A 249 28.77 24.50 -1.00
CA GLY A 249 29.68 23.51 -0.43
C GLY A 249 29.06 22.15 -0.09
N VAL A 250 27.73 22.00 0.03
CA VAL A 250 27.12 20.67 0.31
C VAL A 250 27.33 19.69 -0.83
N ASP A 251 27.26 20.16 -2.08
CA ASP A 251 27.49 19.30 -3.24
C ASP A 251 28.92 18.76 -3.28
N ASP A 252 29.90 19.55 -2.87
CA ASP A 252 31.30 19.11 -2.75
C ASP A 252 31.45 18.03 -1.68
N LEU A 253 30.77 18.17 -0.54
CA LEU A 253 30.75 17.12 0.50
C LEU A 253 30.19 15.80 -0.02
N LEU A 254 29.20 15.87 -0.91
CA LEU A 254 28.52 14.71 -1.49
C LEU A 254 29.25 14.14 -2.72
N GLY A 255 30.33 14.77 -3.18
CA GLY A 255 31.04 14.39 -4.41
C GLY A 255 30.29 14.76 -5.69
N GLY A 256 29.72 15.97 -5.74
CA GLY A 256 29.00 16.53 -6.88
C GLY A 256 27.47 16.54 -6.76
N GLY A 257 26.92 16.35 -5.56
CA GLY A 257 25.48 16.34 -5.30
C GLY A 257 24.86 14.95 -5.17
N LEU A 258 23.53 14.88 -5.17
CA LEU A 258 22.77 13.65 -4.90
C LEU A 258 22.49 12.88 -6.19
N ILE A 259 22.85 11.61 -6.29
CA ILE A 259 22.52 10.81 -7.48
C ILE A 259 21.00 10.66 -7.63
N ARG A 260 20.47 10.88 -8.84
CA ARG A 260 19.04 10.73 -9.12
C ARG A 260 18.56 9.30 -8.84
N ASN A 261 17.30 9.15 -8.45
CA ASN A 261 16.68 7.86 -8.12
C ASN A 261 17.33 7.13 -6.92
N THR A 262 18.11 7.84 -6.10
CA THR A 262 18.65 7.32 -4.84
C THR A 262 17.90 7.87 -3.63
N ALA A 263 18.13 7.24 -2.48
CA ALA A 263 17.58 7.69 -1.21
C ALA A 263 18.67 8.29 -0.31
N THR A 264 18.37 9.45 0.26
CA THR A 264 19.23 10.18 1.19
C THR A 264 18.55 10.34 2.53
N ILE A 265 19.22 10.00 3.62
CA ILE A 265 18.76 10.31 4.98
C ILE A 265 19.55 11.50 5.52
N VAL A 266 18.84 12.51 6.02
CA VAL A 266 19.39 13.61 6.80
C VAL A 266 19.03 13.39 8.27
N MET A 267 20.04 13.14 9.11
CA MET A 267 19.83 12.88 10.53
C MET A 267 20.45 13.94 11.43
N GLY A 268 19.89 14.16 12.61
CA GLY A 268 20.47 15.08 13.59
C GLY A 268 19.49 15.49 14.70
N PRO A 269 19.98 16.13 15.77
CA PRO A 269 19.14 16.55 16.89
C PRO A 269 18.18 17.68 16.50
N PRO A 270 17.14 17.96 17.30
CA PRO A 270 16.30 19.15 17.12
C PRO A 270 17.16 20.44 17.06
N GLY A 271 16.80 21.36 16.17
CA GLY A 271 17.54 22.63 15.99
C GLY A 271 18.85 22.55 15.20
N SER A 272 19.23 21.37 14.69
CA SER A 272 20.48 21.18 13.94
C SER A 272 20.46 21.77 12.52
N GLY A 273 19.28 22.13 12.00
CA GLY A 273 19.11 22.72 10.67
C GLY A 273 18.52 21.78 9.60
N LYS A 274 18.03 20.58 9.97
CA LYS A 274 17.43 19.61 9.02
C LYS A 274 16.37 20.26 8.12
N THR A 275 15.34 20.86 8.71
CA THR A 275 14.24 21.51 7.97
C THR A 275 14.74 22.66 7.09
N LEU A 276 15.73 23.44 7.53
CA LEU A 276 16.32 24.50 6.72
C LEU A 276 17.05 23.95 5.49
N LEU A 277 17.83 22.88 5.68
CA LEU A 277 18.53 22.18 4.60
C LEU A 277 17.53 21.59 3.60
N LEU A 278 16.51 20.88 4.09
CA LEU A 278 15.48 20.27 3.26
C LEU A 278 14.64 21.28 2.47
N LEU A 279 14.25 22.40 3.08
CA LEU A 279 13.49 23.43 2.39
C LEU A 279 14.34 24.19 1.38
N THR A 280 15.63 24.38 1.66
CA THR A 280 16.58 24.93 0.68
C THR A 280 16.70 24.02 -0.53
N LEU A 281 16.92 22.72 -0.30
CA LEU A 281 16.90 21.68 -1.33
C LEU A 281 15.61 21.70 -2.16
N ALA A 282 14.46 21.78 -1.49
CA ALA A 282 13.15 21.83 -2.15
C ALA A 282 13.02 23.06 -3.06
N ALA A 283 13.35 24.24 -2.53
CA ALA A 283 13.21 25.51 -3.22
C ALA A 283 14.15 25.59 -4.43
N GLU A 284 15.42 25.29 -4.23
CA GLU A 284 16.46 25.38 -5.27
C GLU A 284 16.19 24.42 -6.43
N ASN A 285 15.77 23.19 -6.14
CA ASN A 285 15.42 22.24 -7.20
C ASN A 285 14.12 22.64 -7.92
N THR A 286 13.12 23.16 -7.20
CA THR A 286 11.91 23.70 -7.82
C THR A 286 12.22 24.87 -8.76
N LEU A 287 13.12 25.77 -8.37
CA LEU A 287 13.55 26.90 -9.21
C LEU A 287 14.30 26.44 -10.47
N ARG A 288 15.00 25.29 -10.41
CA ARG A 288 15.65 24.63 -11.55
C ARG A 288 14.69 23.82 -12.43
N GLY A 289 13.39 23.80 -12.11
CA GLY A 289 12.36 23.16 -12.90
C GLY A 289 12.03 21.72 -12.48
N GLU A 290 12.66 21.20 -11.43
CA GLU A 290 12.28 19.91 -10.84
C GLU A 290 10.90 20.04 -10.20
N LYS A 291 10.09 18.98 -10.27
CA LYS A 291 8.89 18.89 -9.45
C LYS A 291 9.30 18.37 -8.08
N VAL A 292 8.73 18.95 -7.03
CA VAL A 292 9.09 18.61 -5.65
C VAL A 292 7.83 18.40 -4.83
N VAL A 293 7.74 17.25 -4.15
CA VAL A 293 6.75 17.03 -3.09
C VAL A 293 7.46 17.09 -1.76
N TYR A 294 7.08 18.06 -0.92
CA TYR A 294 7.56 18.19 0.45
C TYR A 294 6.46 17.77 1.41
N ILE A 295 6.65 16.64 2.09
CA ILE A 295 5.76 16.11 3.12
C ILE A 295 6.33 16.47 4.47
N THR A 296 5.52 17.06 5.35
CA THR A 296 5.87 17.29 6.76
C THR A 296 4.78 16.73 7.66
N PHE A 297 5.22 16.10 8.75
CA PHE A 297 4.35 15.58 9.83
C PHE A 297 4.38 16.46 11.09
N GLU A 298 5.27 17.44 11.12
CA GLU A 298 5.57 18.23 12.31
C GLU A 298 5.08 19.67 12.17
N GLU A 299 5.04 20.22 10.95
CA GLU A 299 4.78 21.63 10.72
C GLU A 299 3.51 21.88 9.88
N PRO A 300 2.65 22.84 10.28
CA PRO A 300 1.58 23.34 9.42
C PRO A 300 2.14 24.01 8.16
N ARG A 301 1.37 23.99 7.05
CA ARG A 301 1.78 24.61 5.77
C ARG A 301 2.19 26.08 5.92
N GLN A 302 1.50 26.84 6.78
CA GLN A 302 1.80 28.25 7.03
C GLN A 302 3.17 28.46 7.69
N GLN A 303 3.60 27.53 8.55
CA GLN A 303 4.93 27.56 9.17
C GLN A 303 6.01 27.25 8.13
N VAL A 304 5.77 26.26 7.25
CA VAL A 304 6.66 25.97 6.12
C VAL A 304 6.83 27.19 5.22
N HIS A 305 5.73 27.88 4.89
CA HIS A 305 5.76 29.14 4.11
C HIS A 305 6.56 30.24 4.82
N ALA A 306 6.41 30.39 6.14
CA ALA A 306 7.20 31.34 6.91
C ALA A 306 8.69 31.01 6.89
N THR A 307 9.06 29.73 7.01
CA THR A 307 10.45 29.28 6.93
C THR A 307 11.05 29.51 5.55
N LEU A 308 10.30 29.26 4.46
CA LEU A 308 10.74 29.59 3.10
C LEU A 308 11.02 31.08 2.93
N ARG A 309 10.15 31.95 3.45
CA ARG A 309 10.38 33.42 3.45
C ARG A 309 11.60 33.82 4.26
N PHE A 310 11.81 33.20 5.42
CA PHE A 310 13.00 33.40 6.24
C PHE A 310 14.28 33.03 5.47
N LEU A 311 14.22 32.00 4.63
CA LEU A 311 15.29 31.57 3.73
C LEU A 311 15.37 32.39 2.41
N ARG A 312 14.59 33.48 2.31
CA ARG A 312 14.49 34.35 1.13
C ARG A 312 14.01 33.63 -0.13
N TYR A 313 13.03 32.75 0.01
CA TYR A 313 12.26 32.19 -1.10
C TYR A 313 10.81 32.68 -1.06
N ASP A 314 10.22 32.86 -2.24
CA ASP A 314 8.79 33.09 -2.40
C ASP A 314 8.05 31.74 -2.49
N ALA A 315 7.32 31.39 -1.43
CA ALA A 315 6.58 30.13 -1.36
C ALA A 315 5.49 30.02 -2.45
N GLU A 316 4.83 31.14 -2.82
CA GLU A 316 3.78 31.13 -3.84
C GLU A 316 4.37 30.92 -5.24
N GLU A 317 5.53 31.53 -5.52
CA GLU A 317 6.26 31.30 -6.76
C GLU A 317 6.69 29.83 -6.88
N LEU A 318 7.25 29.25 -5.81
CA LEU A 318 7.67 27.86 -5.78
C LEU A 318 6.49 26.91 -6.06
N GLU A 319 5.34 27.15 -5.43
CA GLU A 319 4.15 26.32 -5.65
C GLU A 319 3.65 26.39 -7.10
N LYS A 320 3.69 27.58 -7.73
CA LYS A 320 3.37 27.74 -9.17
C LYS A 320 4.36 27.00 -10.07
N ARG A 321 5.63 26.91 -9.68
CA ARG A 321 6.69 26.25 -10.47
C ARG A 321 6.72 24.73 -10.30
N GLY A 322 6.20 24.20 -9.20
CA GLY A 322 6.05 22.76 -9.02
C GLY A 322 6.33 22.21 -7.62
N LEU A 323 6.50 23.07 -6.62
CA LEU A 323 6.56 22.65 -5.22
C LEU A 323 5.15 22.31 -4.71
N ARG A 324 4.96 21.11 -4.19
CA ARG A 324 3.73 20.70 -3.51
C ARG A 324 4.02 20.41 -2.04
N ILE A 325 3.48 21.24 -1.15
CA ILE A 325 3.63 21.07 0.30
C ILE A 325 2.43 20.28 0.85
N LEU A 326 2.71 19.15 1.48
CA LEU A 326 1.73 18.30 2.15
C LEU A 326 2.02 18.29 3.65
N SER A 327 1.22 19.04 4.42
CA SER A 327 1.21 18.96 5.88
C SER A 327 0.19 17.91 6.28
N VAL A 328 0.66 16.77 6.80
CA VAL A 328 -0.18 15.59 7.03
C VAL A 328 -0.12 15.20 8.49
N ASN A 329 -1.28 14.93 9.09
CA ASN A 329 -1.32 14.37 10.45
C ASN A 329 -0.71 12.95 10.41
N PRO A 330 0.33 12.65 11.21
CA PRO A 330 0.96 11.32 11.23
C PRO A 330 -0.04 10.17 11.45
N ARG A 331 -1.13 10.38 12.20
CA ARG A 331 -2.17 9.37 12.44
C ARG A 331 -3.04 9.04 11.23
N ALA A 332 -3.09 9.94 10.25
CA ALA A 332 -3.94 9.80 9.07
C ALA A 332 -3.20 9.14 7.90
N ILE A 333 -1.87 9.04 7.95
CA ILE A 333 -1.11 8.51 6.83
C ILE A 333 -1.06 6.98 6.87
N THR A 334 -1.31 6.34 5.73
CA THR A 334 -1.16 4.90 5.54
C THR A 334 -0.09 4.61 4.49
N MET A 335 0.28 3.33 4.33
CA MET A 335 1.16 2.92 3.23
C MET A 335 0.55 3.22 1.86
N ARG A 336 -0.79 3.17 1.70
CA ARG A 336 -1.45 3.68 0.49
C ARG A 336 -1.13 5.14 0.28
N SER A 337 -1.30 5.98 1.30
CA SER A 337 -1.13 7.42 1.13
C SER A 337 0.24 7.73 0.51
N PHE A 338 1.29 7.05 0.96
CA PHE A 338 2.62 7.14 0.34
C PHE A 338 2.66 6.62 -1.09
N TYR A 339 2.09 5.43 -1.34
CA TYR A 339 2.05 4.84 -2.67
C TYR A 339 1.29 5.73 -3.68
N ASP A 340 0.14 6.28 -3.31
CA ASP A 340 -0.68 7.17 -4.12
C ASP A 340 0.05 8.50 -4.38
N ILE A 341 0.77 9.03 -3.39
CA ILE A 341 1.62 10.22 -3.58
C ILE A 341 2.72 9.92 -4.58
N ILE A 342 3.46 8.81 -4.42
CA ILE A 342 4.57 8.44 -5.31
C ILE A 342 4.08 8.18 -6.74
N GLN A 343 3.03 7.38 -6.91
CA GLN A 343 2.48 7.03 -8.22
C GLN A 343 1.82 8.22 -8.91
N GLY A 344 1.02 8.99 -8.15
CA GLY A 344 0.42 10.21 -8.67
C GLY A 344 1.48 11.20 -9.13
N PHE A 345 2.59 11.28 -8.40
CA PHE A 345 3.71 12.15 -8.74
C PHE A 345 4.50 11.66 -9.95
N SER A 346 4.89 10.39 -9.99
CA SER A 346 5.63 9.79 -11.10
C SER A 346 4.87 9.89 -12.43
N LYS A 347 3.54 9.73 -12.41
CA LYS A 347 2.70 9.89 -13.61
C LYS A 347 2.63 11.32 -14.15
N LEU A 348 2.85 12.33 -13.30
CA LEU A 348 2.77 13.74 -13.70
C LEU A 348 4.08 14.27 -14.27
N THR A 349 5.20 13.56 -14.10
CA THR A 349 6.54 14.09 -14.40
C THR A 349 7.19 13.51 -15.65
N GLU A 350 6.49 12.65 -16.42
CA GLU A 350 6.95 12.06 -17.70
C GLU A 350 8.46 11.71 -17.69
N SER A 351 8.95 11.15 -16.57
CA SER A 351 10.34 10.68 -16.39
C SER A 351 11.44 11.76 -16.23
N LYS A 352 11.13 13.06 -16.10
CA LYS A 352 12.15 14.07 -15.72
C LYS A 352 11.81 14.78 -14.41
N GLY A 353 12.64 14.51 -13.41
CA GLY A 353 12.86 15.40 -12.28
C GLY A 353 11.81 15.40 -11.17
N SER A 354 11.84 14.34 -10.36
CA SER A 354 10.91 14.13 -9.24
C SER A 354 11.67 13.97 -7.93
N LEU A 355 11.53 14.96 -7.05
CA LEU A 355 12.11 14.94 -5.70
C LEU A 355 11.01 14.77 -4.65
N LEU A 356 11.07 13.69 -3.88
CA LEU A 356 10.24 13.47 -2.70
C LEU A 356 11.04 13.79 -1.45
N ILE A 357 10.63 14.80 -0.70
CA ILE A 357 11.21 15.16 0.59
C ILE A 357 10.21 14.85 1.69
N VAL A 358 10.62 14.06 2.68
CA VAL A 358 9.79 13.70 3.84
C VAL A 358 10.49 14.17 5.11
N ASP A 359 9.98 15.25 5.68
CA ASP A 359 10.50 15.85 6.90
C ASP A 359 9.79 15.28 8.15
N GLY A 360 10.58 14.74 9.08
CA GLY A 360 10.09 14.26 10.36
C GLY A 360 9.55 12.83 10.33
N ILE A 361 10.21 11.88 9.63
CA ILE A 361 9.73 10.48 9.59
C ILE A 361 9.69 9.84 10.98
N ASN A 362 10.40 10.39 11.96
CA ASN A 362 10.34 9.93 13.35
C ASN A 362 8.94 10.04 13.95
N SER A 363 8.11 10.99 13.49
CA SER A 363 6.71 11.12 13.90
C SER A 363 5.88 9.87 13.54
N LEU A 364 6.28 9.15 12.48
CA LEU A 364 5.65 7.91 12.05
C LEU A 364 6.07 6.69 12.87
N ARG A 365 7.17 6.78 13.62
CA ARG A 365 7.68 5.66 14.43
C ARG A 365 6.67 5.21 15.48
N ARG A 366 5.90 6.16 16.04
CA ARG A 366 4.83 5.86 17.00
C ARG A 366 3.62 5.20 16.35
N GLU A 367 3.33 5.54 15.10
CA GLU A 367 2.14 5.08 14.38
C GLU A 367 2.35 3.70 13.73
N PHE A 368 3.57 3.39 13.28
CA PHE A 368 3.90 2.08 12.70
C PHE A 368 4.54 1.11 13.70
N GLY A 369 4.97 1.58 14.88
CA GLY A 369 5.55 0.74 15.92
C GLY A 369 6.70 -0.15 15.41
N ILE A 370 6.61 -1.45 15.65
CA ILE A 370 7.59 -2.46 15.21
C ILE A 370 7.77 -2.52 13.68
N ASP A 371 6.76 -2.10 12.92
CA ASP A 371 6.75 -2.16 11.46
C ASP A 371 7.36 -0.91 10.80
N PHE A 372 7.77 0.09 11.59
CA PHE A 372 8.30 1.36 11.08
C PHE A 372 9.44 1.18 10.06
N HIS A 373 10.44 0.36 10.37
CA HIS A 373 11.57 0.14 9.46
C HIS A 373 11.14 -0.52 8.14
N ARG A 374 10.15 -1.42 8.18
CA ARG A 374 9.59 -2.04 6.97
C ARG A 374 8.82 -1.02 6.14
N ALA A 375 8.00 -0.19 6.79
CA ALA A 375 7.25 0.88 6.13
C ALA A 375 8.17 1.87 5.39
N ILE A 376 9.25 2.33 6.04
CA ILE A 376 10.21 3.23 5.40
C ILE A 376 10.99 2.53 4.28
N ARG A 377 11.33 1.25 4.43
CA ARG A 377 11.96 0.46 3.36
C ARG A 377 11.07 0.39 2.14
N ASP A 378 9.80 0.05 2.34
CA ASP A 378 8.82 -0.07 1.26
C ASP A 378 8.60 1.29 0.59
N LEU A 379 8.54 2.39 1.35
CA LEU A 379 8.48 3.75 0.81
C LEU A 379 9.65 4.04 -0.15
N VAL A 380 10.88 3.83 0.32
CA VAL A 380 12.10 4.06 -0.49
C VAL A 380 12.10 3.18 -1.72
N LEU A 381 11.72 1.91 -1.58
CA LEU A 381 11.69 0.96 -2.68
C LEU A 381 10.71 1.38 -3.77
N GLN A 382 9.50 1.80 -3.38
CA GLN A 382 8.48 2.27 -4.31
C GLN A 382 8.91 3.58 -5.00
N ALA A 383 9.54 4.50 -4.27
CA ALA A 383 10.06 5.72 -4.86
C ALA A 383 11.15 5.42 -5.90
N LYS A 384 12.07 4.50 -5.60
CA LYS A 384 13.10 4.05 -6.56
C LYS A 384 12.49 3.43 -7.82
N LYS A 385 11.51 2.52 -7.67
CA LYS A 385 10.78 1.92 -8.80
C LYS A 385 10.07 2.97 -9.65
N ALA A 386 9.61 4.05 -9.03
CA ALA A 386 8.91 5.13 -9.70
C ALA A 386 9.84 6.20 -10.32
N GLY A 387 11.17 6.05 -10.21
CA GLY A 387 12.14 7.03 -10.68
C GLY A 387 12.12 8.33 -9.87
N VAL A 388 11.89 8.24 -8.56
CA VAL A 388 11.78 9.40 -7.66
C VAL A 388 12.97 9.43 -6.70
N THR A 389 13.75 10.51 -6.75
CA THR A 389 14.81 10.79 -5.77
C THR A 389 14.17 11.10 -4.43
N THR A 390 14.61 10.46 -3.35
CA THR A 390 13.95 10.57 -2.04
C THR A 390 14.90 11.10 -0.97
N ILE A 391 14.46 12.09 -0.20
CA ILE A 391 15.19 12.62 0.95
C ILE A 391 14.32 12.49 2.20
N LEU A 392 14.82 11.84 3.24
CA LEU A 392 14.10 11.61 4.49
C LEU A 392 14.84 12.30 5.65
N SER A 393 14.11 12.98 6.53
CA SER A 393 14.68 13.55 7.75
C SER A 393 14.34 12.71 8.98
N ILE A 394 15.34 12.38 9.80
CA ILE A 394 15.17 11.62 11.04
C ILE A 394 15.82 12.34 12.22
N LEU A 395 15.13 12.31 13.37
CA LEU A 395 15.69 12.80 14.63
C LEU A 395 16.75 11.82 15.15
N LYS A 396 17.88 12.37 15.57
CA LYS A 396 18.93 11.66 16.29
C LYS A 396 19.03 12.28 17.69
N GLU A 397 18.60 11.54 18.71
CA GLU A 397 18.74 11.96 20.11
C GLU A 397 20.21 11.85 20.56
N ARG A 398 20.64 12.74 21.46
CA ARG A 398 22.06 12.91 21.84
C ARG A 398 22.65 11.70 22.57
N GLU A 399 21.82 10.83 23.14
CA GLU A 399 22.21 9.62 23.85
C GLU A 399 21.35 8.46 23.34
N ALA A 400 21.99 7.34 23.01
CA ALA A 400 21.36 6.10 22.53
C ALA A 400 20.73 6.16 21.12
N VAL A 401 21.58 6.15 20.09
CA VAL A 401 21.29 5.27 18.96
C VAL A 401 22.04 3.97 19.28
N SER A 402 21.33 2.88 19.55
CA SER A 402 21.98 1.56 19.52
C SER A 402 22.64 1.40 18.15
N GLU A 403 23.81 0.77 18.07
CA GLU A 403 24.46 0.48 16.78
C GLU A 403 23.46 -0.14 15.77
N GLU A 404 22.49 -0.90 16.28
CA GLU A 404 21.33 -1.42 15.57
C GLU A 404 20.55 -0.38 14.75
N ALA A 405 20.16 0.76 15.32
CA ALA A 405 19.37 1.75 14.60
C ALA A 405 20.17 2.45 13.49
N VAL A 406 21.48 2.68 13.68
CA VAL A 406 22.37 3.15 12.59
C VAL A 406 22.51 2.08 11.51
N THR A 407 22.62 0.81 11.90
CA THR A 407 22.72 -0.32 10.98
C THR A 407 21.45 -0.44 10.13
N HIS A 408 20.26 -0.32 10.74
CA HIS A 408 19.00 -0.35 10.01
C HIS A 408 18.86 0.83 9.05
N LEU A 409 19.17 2.07 9.45
CA LEU A 409 19.13 3.23 8.56
C LEU A 409 20.13 3.10 7.40
N SER A 410 21.29 2.50 7.65
CA SER A 410 22.30 2.20 6.62
C SER A 410 21.82 1.21 5.56
N THR A 411 20.82 0.38 5.85
CA THR A 411 20.18 -0.48 4.84
C THR A 411 19.12 0.24 4.02
N LEU A 412 18.60 1.39 4.49
CA LEU A 412 17.47 2.09 3.87
C LEU A 412 17.90 3.14 2.85
N ALA A 413 19.07 3.77 3.03
CA ALA A 413 19.52 4.88 2.19
C ALA A 413 20.87 4.62 1.52
N ASP A 414 21.04 5.22 0.35
CA ASP A 414 22.31 5.23 -0.38
C ASP A 414 23.26 6.28 0.20
N ASN A 415 22.71 7.43 0.63
CA ASN A 415 23.45 8.51 1.25
C ASN A 415 22.94 8.79 2.67
N ILE A 416 23.85 9.10 3.59
CA ILE A 416 23.54 9.52 4.96
C ILE A 416 24.33 10.79 5.27
N VAL A 417 23.59 11.87 5.51
CA VAL A 417 24.11 13.15 5.97
C VAL A 417 23.74 13.33 7.43
N GLU A 418 24.72 13.58 8.28
CA GLU A 418 24.52 13.87 9.69
C GLU A 418 24.73 15.36 9.97
N LEU A 419 23.80 15.94 10.71
CA LEU A 419 23.91 17.27 11.30
C LEU A 419 24.15 17.13 12.80
N ARG A 420 25.16 17.84 13.32
CA ARG A 420 25.49 17.87 14.74
C ARG A 420 25.35 19.28 15.30
N ILE A 421 25.13 19.35 16.60
CA ILE A 421 25.16 20.59 17.37
C ILE A 421 26.27 20.43 18.40
N ASN A 422 27.32 21.22 18.26
CA ASN A 422 28.42 21.30 19.19
C ASN A 422 28.29 22.59 20.03
N ASP A 423 28.38 22.46 21.34
CA ASP A 423 28.31 23.58 22.27
C ASP A 423 29.74 24.01 22.62
N GLU A 424 30.18 25.14 22.06
CA GLU A 424 31.49 25.74 22.34
C GLU A 424 31.38 26.78 23.49
N GLY A 425 30.33 26.69 24.31
CA GLY A 425 30.07 27.54 25.48
C GLY A 425 29.47 28.89 25.11
N GLN A 426 30.20 29.71 24.35
CA GLN A 426 29.71 31.03 23.90
C GLN A 426 28.94 30.97 22.58
N ARG A 427 29.00 29.82 21.90
CA ARG A 427 28.50 29.64 20.54
C ARG A 427 28.00 28.23 20.35
N ILE A 428 26.81 28.12 19.78
CA ILE A 428 26.30 26.85 19.26
C ILE A 428 26.78 26.70 17.82
N LYS A 429 27.72 25.79 17.59
CA LYS A 429 28.23 25.44 16.27
C LYS A 429 27.37 24.31 15.69
N ARG A 430 26.92 24.48 14.45
CA ARG A 430 26.22 23.44 13.69
C ARG A 430 27.19 22.84 12.71
N GLU A 431 27.27 21.53 12.69
CA GLU A 431 28.21 20.80 11.84
C GLU A 431 27.47 19.87 10.89
N ILE A 432 28.02 19.65 9.72
CA ILE A 432 27.53 18.73 8.70
C ILE A 432 28.65 17.75 8.30
N LEU A 433 28.30 16.48 8.16
CA LEU A 433 29.20 15.45 7.66
C LEU A 433 28.44 14.38 6.87
N VAL A 434 29.14 13.72 5.95
CA VAL A 434 28.61 12.60 5.18
C VAL A 434 29.10 11.30 5.81
N LEU A 435 28.18 10.55 6.42
CA LEU A 435 28.48 9.25 7.03
C LEU A 435 28.59 8.14 5.97
N LYS A 436 27.84 8.30 4.89
CA LYS A 436 27.75 7.32 3.80
C LYS A 436 27.37 8.04 2.53
N ALA A 437 28.06 7.74 1.43
CA ALA A 437 27.59 8.05 0.08
C ALA A 437 27.96 6.88 -0.84
N ARG A 438 26.96 6.27 -1.48
CA ARG A 438 27.22 5.20 -2.45
C ARG A 438 27.50 5.81 -3.81
N MET A 439 28.42 5.20 -4.55
CA MET A 439 28.74 5.60 -5.93
C MET A 439 29.21 7.07 -6.03
N SER A 440 29.85 7.58 -4.98
CA SER A 440 30.38 8.95 -4.92
C SER A 440 31.66 9.02 -4.09
N GLN A 441 32.55 9.97 -4.43
CA GLN A 441 33.71 10.33 -3.62
C GLN A 441 33.34 11.45 -2.64
N ALA A 442 32.62 11.08 -1.57
CA ALA A 442 32.21 12.04 -0.55
C ALA A 442 33.38 12.45 0.37
N SER A 443 33.28 13.65 0.92
CA SER A 443 34.21 14.17 1.93
C SER A 443 34.17 13.30 3.19
N ASN A 444 35.35 13.05 3.76
CA ASN A 444 35.53 12.40 5.07
C ASN A 444 35.70 13.41 6.23
N MET A 445 35.51 14.71 5.94
CA MET A 445 35.72 15.80 6.89
C MET A 445 34.40 16.28 7.50
N ILE A 446 34.50 16.86 8.70
CA ILE A 446 33.40 17.54 9.38
C ILE A 446 33.49 19.02 9.04
N HIS A 447 32.39 19.62 8.61
CA HIS A 447 32.33 21.03 8.21
C HIS A 447 31.32 21.80 9.03
N GLU A 448 31.46 23.12 9.07
CA GLU A 448 30.50 23.99 9.73
C GLU A 448 29.36 24.35 8.77
N LEU A 449 28.11 24.26 9.25
CA LEU A 449 26.92 24.68 8.52
C LEU A 449 26.44 26.02 9.07
N GLU A 450 26.66 27.09 8.31
CA GLU A 450 26.30 28.45 8.67
C GLU A 450 25.05 28.91 7.90
N LEU A 451 24.22 29.74 8.55
CA LEU A 451 23.16 30.48 7.89
C LEU A 451 23.60 31.94 7.77
N VAL A 452 23.91 32.38 6.55
CA VAL A 452 24.38 33.74 6.25
C VAL A 452 23.37 34.43 5.35
N ASP A 453 22.86 35.57 5.79
CA ASP A 453 21.83 36.34 5.07
C ASP A 453 20.58 35.53 4.66
N GLY A 454 20.23 34.51 5.43
CA GLY A 454 19.10 33.62 5.13
C GLY A 454 19.41 32.53 4.11
N ARG A 455 20.69 32.32 3.74
CA ARG A 455 21.14 31.21 2.90
C ARG A 455 22.10 30.30 3.66
N LEU A 456 21.88 29.00 3.54
CA LEU A 456 22.77 28.01 4.12
C LEU A 456 24.05 27.91 3.28
N ARG A 457 25.18 27.70 3.95
CA ARG A 457 26.46 27.37 3.31
C ARG A 457 27.32 26.50 4.22
N VAL A 458 28.22 25.76 3.61
CA VAL A 458 29.25 24.97 4.28
C VAL A 458 30.55 25.77 4.32
N ARG A 459 31.24 25.75 5.46
CA ARG A 459 32.53 26.39 5.68
C ARG A 459 33.65 25.39 5.94
#